data_AF-A0A9D8VBW1-F1
#
_entry.id   AF-A0A9D8VBW1-F1
#
_cell.length_a   1.000
_cell.length_b   1.000
_cell.length_c   1.000
_cell.angle_alpha   90.00
_cell.angle_beta   90.00
_cell.angle_gamma   90.00
#
_symmetry.space_group_name_H-M   'P 1'
#
loop_
_entity.id
_entity.type
_entity.pdbx_description
1 polymer ?
#
loop_
_entity_poly.entity_id
_entity_poly.type
_entity_poly.pdbx_seq_one_letter_code
_entity_poly.pdbx_strand_id
1 'polypeptide(L)' 'MFSGLGDRVEVQAGLDEITLTQHDPRIVRGMEGDERNTVLSIWIELWRGALSSFRQMKTAEVDIGDDQIRWVIRERVA' A
#
# COMPACT_ATOMS: atom_id res chain seq x y z
N MET A 1 -2.91 -8.99 4.12
CA MET A 1 -2.07 -8.11 4.96
C MET A 1 -2.88 -6.88 5.36
N PHE A 2 -3.31 -6.07 4.40
CA PHE A 2 -4.06 -4.82 4.63
C PHE A 2 -5.49 -5.01 5.18
N SER A 3 -6.22 -6.04 4.75
CA SER A 3 -7.59 -6.31 5.23
C SER A 3 -7.67 -6.66 6.72
N GLY A 4 -6.57 -7.16 7.32
CA GLY A 4 -6.52 -7.52 8.74
C GLY A 4 -6.56 -6.32 9.70
N LEU A 5 -6.37 -5.10 9.18
CA LEU A 5 -6.38 -3.86 9.96
C LEU A 5 -7.75 -3.17 9.93
N GLY A 6 -8.74 -3.78 9.27
CA GLY A 6 -10.09 -3.24 9.15
C GLY A 6 -10.22 -2.13 8.10
N ASP A 7 -9.23 -2.00 7.22
CA ASP A 7 -9.32 -1.19 6.01
C ASP A 7 -10.11 -1.95 4.93
N ARG A 8 -10.86 -1.22 4.11
CA ARG A 8 -11.50 -1.81 2.92
C ARG A 8 -10.41 -1.98 1.86
N VAL A 9 -10.25 -3.20 1.36
CA VAL A 9 -9.20 -3.52 0.39
C VAL A 9 -9.78 -4.25 -0.80
N GLU A 10 -9.55 -3.72 -1.98
CA GLU A 10 -9.84 -4.38 -3.25
C GLU A 10 -8.56 -4.98 -3.81
N VAL A 11 -8.66 -6.18 -4.36
CA VAL A 11 -7.52 -6.92 -4.92
C VAL A 11 -7.85 -7.30 -6.35
N GLN A 12 -6.97 -6.93 -7.26
CA GLN A 12 -7.03 -7.32 -8.67
C GLN A 12 -5.74 -8.05 -9.02
N ALA A 13 -5.85 -9.35 -9.33
CA ALA A 13 -4.73 -10.16 -9.78
C ALA A 13 -4.66 -10.15 -11.32
N GLY A 14 -3.55 -9.66 -11.85
CA GLY A 14 -3.17 -9.82 -13.25
C GLY A 14 -2.27 -11.05 -13.45
N LEU A 15 -1.76 -11.21 -14.67
CA LEU A 15 -0.81 -12.28 -15.01
C LEU A 15 0.55 -12.09 -14.30
N ASP A 16 1.10 -10.87 -14.35
CA ASP A 16 2.45 -10.57 -13.85
C ASP A 16 2.47 -9.56 -12.67
N GLU A 17 1.30 -9.03 -12.32
CA GLU A 17 1.17 -8.01 -11.27
C GLU A 17 -0.09 -8.21 -10.42
N ILE A 18 -0.02 -7.75 -9.17
CA ILE A 18 -1.17 -7.65 -8.28
C ILE A 18 -1.37 -6.18 -7.96
N THR A 19 -2.58 -5.66 -8.24
CA THR A 19 -3.01 -4.35 -7.78
C THR A 19 -3.81 -4.50 -6.49
N LEU A 20 -3.49 -3.70 -5.48
CA LEU A 20 -4.26 -3.58 -4.25
C LEU A 20 -4.72 -2.13 -4.10
N THR A 21 -6.00 -1.91 -3.86
CA THR A 21 -6.54 -0.58 -3.54
C THR A 21 -7.03 -0.60 -2.11
N GLN A 22 -6.36 0.15 -1.24
CA GLN A 22 -6.74 0.34 0.15
C GLN A 22 -7.56 1.62 0.25
N HIS A 23 -8.80 1.54 0.72
CA HIS A 23 -9.68 2.68 0.87
C HIS A 23 -9.78 3.12 2.32
N ASP A 24 -9.97 4.42 2.50
CA ASP A 24 -10.20 5.09 3.76
C ASP A 24 -9.20 4.64 4.85
N PRO A 25 -7.87 4.74 4.62
CA PRO A 25 -6.87 4.14 5.49
C PRO A 25 -7.05 4.64 6.93
N ARG A 26 -7.35 3.73 7.86
CA ARG A 26 -7.70 4.10 9.24
C ARG A 26 -6.62 4.88 9.96
N ILE A 27 -5.35 4.66 9.61
CA ILE A 27 -4.19 5.30 10.21
C ILE A 27 -4.19 6.83 10.07
N VAL A 28 -4.89 7.38 9.07
CA VAL A 28 -5.02 8.82 8.84
C VAL A 28 -6.45 9.34 8.94
N ARG A 29 -7.36 8.57 9.55
CA ARG A 29 -8.75 9.00 9.70
C ARG A 29 -8.85 10.24 10.57
N GLY A 30 -9.46 11.29 10.04
CA GLY A 30 -9.62 12.57 10.72
C GLY A 30 -8.36 13.45 10.71
N MET A 31 -7.32 13.06 9.98
CA MET A 31 -6.15 13.88 9.71
C MET A 31 -6.29 14.57 8.36
N GLU A 32 -5.77 15.79 8.27
CA GLU A 32 -5.78 16.60 7.05
C GLU A 32 -4.40 17.21 6.79
N GLY A 33 -4.18 17.68 5.56
CA GLY A 33 -2.97 18.42 5.18
C GLY A 33 -1.66 17.67 5.42
N ASP A 34 -0.65 18.39 5.90
CA ASP A 34 0.73 17.89 6.02
C ASP A 34 0.89 16.77 7.03
N GLU A 35 0.07 16.76 8.10
CA GLU A 35 0.07 15.70 9.10
C GLU A 35 -0.34 14.37 8.45
N ARG A 36 -1.46 14.37 7.72
CA ARG A 36 -1.94 13.20 6.95
C ARG A 36 -0.86 12.70 6.01
N ASN A 37 -0.24 13.60 5.24
CA ASN A 37 0.76 13.23 4.24
C ASN A 37 2.02 12.63 4.88
N THR A 38 2.46 13.18 6.00
CA THR A 38 3.60 12.66 6.76
C THR A 38 3.33 11.25 7.27
N VAL A 39 2.19 11.03 7.91
CA VAL A 39 1.81 9.70 8.42
C VAL A 39 1.70 8.68 7.29
N LEU A 40 1.09 9.05 6.16
CA LEU A 40 0.99 8.17 4.99
C LEU A 40 2.36 7.79 4.42
N SER A 41 3.30 8.74 4.32
CA SER A 41 4.65 8.42 3.83
C SER A 41 5.37 7.40 4.71
N ILE A 42 5.27 7.53 6.03
CA ILE A 42 5.86 6.59 6.99
C ILE A 42 5.18 5.22 6.88
N TRP A 43 3.84 5.23 6.84
CA TRP A 43 3.03 4.02 6.67
C TRP A 43 3.43 3.24 5.41
N ILE A 44 3.64 3.95 4.30
CA ILE A 44 4.02 3.35 3.03
C ILE A 44 5.39 2.68 3.12
N GLU A 45 6.39 3.36 3.68
CA GLU A 45 7.74 2.82 3.81
C GLU A 45 7.80 1.60 4.74
N LEU A 46 6.98 1.57 5.80
CA LEU A 46 6.85 0.38 6.65
C LEU A 46 6.37 -0.85 5.86
N TRP A 47 5.36 -0.68 5.00
CA TRP A 47 4.85 -1.77 4.18
C TRP A 47 5.78 -2.17 3.04
N ARG A 48 6.50 -1.21 2.44
CA ARG A 48 7.54 -1.53 1.46
C ARG A 48 8.65 -2.36 2.11
N GLY A 49 9.07 -2.00 3.31
CA GLY A 49 10.00 -2.79 4.13
C GLY A 49 9.46 -4.20 4.39
N ALA A 50 8.22 -4.32 4.86
CA ALA A 50 7.58 -5.62 5.10
C ALA A 50 7.49 -6.46 3.82
N LEU A 51 7.10 -5.88 2.68
CA LEU A 51 7.06 -6.56 1.38
C LEU A 51 8.45 -7.01 0.92
N SER A 52 9.49 -6.20 1.14
CA SER A 52 10.87 -6.54 0.78
C SER A 52 11.45 -7.70 1.62
N SER A 53 10.88 -7.98 2.79
CA SER A 53 11.32 -9.08 3.67
C SER A 53 10.91 -10.47 3.17
N PHE A 54 10.00 -10.57 2.20
CA PHE A 54 9.58 -11.85 1.64
C PHE A 54 10.65 -12.43 0.70
N ARG A 55 10.80 -13.76 0.70
CA ARG A 55 11.89 -14.50 0.02
C ARG A 55 12.02 -14.25 -1.50
N GLN A 56 10.96 -13.82 -2.17
CA GLN A 56 11.00 -13.42 -3.57
C GLN A 56 11.08 -11.90 -3.63
N MET A 57 12.07 -11.37 -4.35
CA MET A 57 12.17 -9.93 -4.56
C MET A 57 10.90 -9.46 -5.28
N LYS A 58 10.10 -8.65 -4.60
CA LYS A 58 8.94 -7.97 -5.16
C LYS A 58 9.22 -6.48 -5.23
N THR A 59 8.79 -5.85 -6.31
CA THR A 59 8.75 -4.38 -6.39
C THR A 59 7.34 -3.92 -6.04
N ALA A 60 7.24 -2.79 -5.36
CA ALA A 60 5.98 -2.16 -5.00
C ALA A 60 6.01 -0.69 -5.42
N GLU A 61 5.18 -0.36 -6.39
CA GLU A 61 4.83 1.01 -6.77
C GLU A 61 3.60 1.43 -5.98
N VAL A 62 3.59 2.66 -5.50
CA VAL A 62 2.53 3.17 -4.63
C VAL A 62 2.08 4.51 -5.14
N ASP A 63 0.78 4.66 -5.31
CA ASP A 63 0.11 5.90 -5.67
C ASP A 63 -0.86 6.30 -4.56
N ILE A 64 -0.81 7.57 -4.16
CA ILE A 64 -1.54 8.10 -2.99
C ILE A 64 -2.62 9.06 -3.50
N GLY A 65 -3.87 8.69 -3.27
CA GLY A 65 -5.03 9.56 -3.47
C GLY A 65 -5.52 10.20 -2.16
N ASP A 66 -6.61 10.95 -2.28
CA ASP A 66 -7.26 11.62 -1.15
C ASP A 66 -7.89 10.65 -0.15
N ASP A 67 -8.45 9.54 -0.65
CA ASP A 67 -9.16 8.53 0.15
C ASP A 67 -8.62 7.11 -0.07
N GLN A 68 -7.59 6.95 -0.90
CA GLN A 68 -7.10 5.63 -1.27
C GLN A 68 -5.58 5.57 -1.41
N ILE A 69 -5.04 4.38 -1.20
CA ILE A 69 -3.66 4.03 -1.52
C ILE A 69 -3.70 2.87 -2.52
N ARG A 70 -3.15 3.08 -3.70
CA ARG A 70 -3.03 2.06 -4.72
C ARG A 70 -1.62 1.48 -4.72
N TRP A 71 -1.53 0.17 -4.58
CA TRP A 71 -0.28 -0.58 -4.63
C TRP A 71 -0.26 -1.41 -5.90
N VAL A 72 0.85 -1.37 -6.62
CA VAL A 72 1.11 -2.31 -7.72
C VAL A 72 2.34 -3.13 -7.37
N ILE A 73 2.14 -4.43 -7.19
CA ILE A 73 3.15 -5.37 -6.76
C ILE A 73 3.52 -6.27 -7.93
N ARG A 74 4.81 -6.34 -8.26
CA ARG A 74 5.35 -7.18 -9.33
C ARG A 74 6.49 -8.03 -8.82
N GLU A 75 6.73 -9.17 -9.46
CA GLU A 75 8.01 -9.85 -9.29
C GLU A 75 9.13 -8.97 -9.82
N ARG A 76 10.24 -8.91 -9.08
CA ARG A 76 11.43 -8.20 -9.54
C ARG A 76 12.17 -9.10 -10.49
N VAL A 77 12.09 -8.80 -11.79
CA VAL A 77 12.95 -9.43 -12.79
C VAL A 77 14.39 -8.95 -12.54
N ALA A 78 15.31 -9.91 -12.40
CA ALA A 78 16.73 -9.67 -12.15
C ALA A 78 17.45 -9.07 -13.36
#